data_AF-A0A4Q7XZS7-F1
#
_entry.id   AF-A0A4Q7XZS7-F1
#
_cell.length_a   1.000
_cell.length_b   1.000
_cell.length_c   1.000
_cell.angle_alpha   90.00
_cell.angle_beta   90.00
_cell.angle_gamma   90.00
#
_symmetry.space_group_name_H-M   'P 1'
#
loop_
_entity.id
_entity.type
_entity.pdbx_description
1 polymer ?
#
loop_
_entity_poly.entity_id
_entity_poly.type
_entity_poly.pdbx_seq_one_letter_code
_entity_poly.pdbx_strand_id
1 'polypeptide(L)'
;MTMARQRPSLVLPSLSGIPTSYTHTTGADSALAAANSISKLGLGSIELWKRHNGNLSLFIKSSINQWLAELGSSELNNIVTIDFAIVDELQGLELKKKGDLFILLETSDGCGFLCIGALLEQLENAHAGLGRAFYIVLLSTMNGWLDVYDQNNAVYFFDRWQESIEMDLDVESGQTFVQYCADNEINFPNVEEAQPHFVRDVNFRKEATRIHLSVDLLKKHRSGKFANFIEPVLAMKEIRYLKRVPANLDIDYAWDDNCPLPN
;
A
#
# COMPACT_ATOMS: atom_id res chain seq x y z
N MET A 1 65.48 31.56 -44.27
CA MET A 1 65.04 30.15 -44.10
C MET A 1 64.21 30.07 -42.84
N THR A 2 62.89 30.08 -42.97
CA THR A 2 61.94 30.07 -41.85
C THR A 2 61.52 28.62 -41.62
N MET A 3 61.86 28.04 -40.47
CA MET A 3 61.43 26.68 -40.12
C MET A 3 59.94 26.67 -39.79
N ALA A 4 59.16 25.94 -40.59
CA ALA A 4 57.75 25.67 -40.30
C ALA A 4 57.67 24.69 -39.11
N ARG A 5 57.09 25.13 -38.00
CA ARG A 5 56.69 24.25 -36.89
C ARG A 5 55.59 23.32 -37.38
N GLN A 6 55.90 22.04 -37.58
CA GLN A 6 54.88 20.99 -37.66
C GLN A 6 54.18 20.88 -36.30
N ARG A 7 52.87 21.17 -36.27
CA ARG A 7 52.02 20.81 -35.14
C ARG A 7 51.62 19.34 -35.32
N PRO A 8 51.86 18.45 -34.35
CA PRO A 8 51.31 17.10 -34.43
C PRO A 8 49.79 17.20 -34.34
N SER A 9 49.09 16.83 -35.41
CA SER A 9 47.64 16.70 -35.43
C SER A 9 47.24 15.43 -34.68
N LEU A 10 47.33 15.45 -33.35
CA LEU A 10 46.67 14.47 -32.52
C LEU A 10 45.16 14.78 -32.55
N VAL A 11 44.46 14.13 -33.47
CA VAL A 11 42.99 14.10 -33.47
C VAL A 11 42.59 12.97 -32.53
N LEU A 12 41.95 13.30 -31.41
CA LEU A 12 41.33 12.29 -30.56
C LEU A 12 40.30 11.52 -31.42
N PRO A 13 40.36 10.18 -31.48
CA PRO A 13 39.41 9.41 -32.24
C PRO A 13 37.99 9.72 -31.73
N SER A 14 37.13 10.13 -32.64
CA SER A 14 35.74 10.43 -32.33
C SER A 14 35.03 9.14 -31.96
N LEU A 15 34.48 9.07 -30.75
CA LEU A 15 33.60 7.99 -30.31
C LEU A 15 32.20 8.06 -30.95
N SER A 16 32.00 8.96 -31.92
CA SER A 16 30.76 9.08 -32.69
C SER A 16 30.40 7.75 -33.35
N GLY A 17 29.29 7.14 -32.93
CA GLY A 17 28.81 5.86 -33.46
C GLY A 17 29.22 4.64 -32.62
N ILE A 18 30.02 4.82 -31.57
CA ILE A 18 30.31 3.75 -30.61
C ILE A 18 29.20 3.76 -29.54
N PRO A 19 28.47 2.64 -29.32
CA PRO A 19 27.49 2.58 -28.25
C PRO A 19 28.17 2.84 -26.91
N THR A 20 27.80 3.94 -26.25
CA THR A 20 28.36 4.34 -24.95
C THR A 20 27.65 3.68 -23.76
N SER A 21 26.53 2.99 -24.02
CA SER A 21 25.78 2.22 -23.04
C SER A 21 25.29 0.93 -23.66
N TYR A 22 25.56 -0.20 -23.00
CA TYR A 22 24.95 -1.48 -23.30
C TYR A 22 23.97 -1.82 -22.18
N THR A 23 22.75 -2.22 -22.53
CA THR A 23 21.76 -2.71 -21.57
C THR A 23 21.50 -4.17 -21.88
N HIS A 24 21.88 -5.06 -20.98
CA HIS A 24 21.53 -6.47 -21.04
C HIS A 24 20.25 -6.69 -20.22
N THR A 25 19.19 -7.21 -20.85
CA THR A 25 17.94 -7.52 -20.17
C THR A 25 17.70 -9.02 -20.26
N THR A 26 17.81 -9.72 -19.13
CA THR A 26 17.43 -11.13 -19.02
C THR A 26 15.89 -11.21 -18.95
N GLY A 27 15.24 -12.08 -19.73
CA GLY A 27 13.77 -12.14 -19.79
C GLY A 27 13.11 -11.04 -20.65
N ALA A 28 13.82 -10.56 -21.68
CA ALA A 28 13.45 -9.43 -22.54
C ALA A 28 12.00 -9.50 -23.08
N ASP A 29 11.46 -10.69 -23.36
CA ASP A 29 10.11 -10.83 -23.92
C ASP A 29 9.01 -10.32 -22.98
N SER A 30 9.10 -10.62 -21.68
CA SER A 30 8.11 -10.18 -20.69
C SER A 30 8.19 -8.68 -20.44
N ALA A 31 9.41 -8.15 -20.31
CA ALA A 31 9.61 -6.72 -20.14
C ALA A 31 9.18 -5.93 -21.39
N LEU A 32 9.38 -6.50 -22.58
CA LEU A 32 8.96 -5.87 -23.84
C LEU A 32 7.44 -5.92 -24.00
N ALA A 33 6.80 -7.02 -23.59
CA ALA A 33 5.35 -7.09 -23.49
C ALA A 33 4.78 -6.07 -22.49
N ALA A 34 5.43 -5.87 -21.34
CA ALA A 34 5.05 -4.86 -20.36
C ALA A 34 5.20 -3.43 -20.91
N ALA A 35 6.34 -3.10 -21.52
CA ALA A 35 6.56 -1.78 -22.15
C ALA A 35 5.56 -1.50 -23.28
N ASN A 36 5.23 -2.51 -24.09
CA ASN A 36 4.21 -2.39 -25.13
C ASN A 36 2.81 -2.15 -24.53
N SER A 37 2.49 -2.84 -23.44
CA SER A 37 1.22 -2.66 -22.73
C SER A 37 1.10 -1.26 -22.12
N ILE A 38 2.15 -0.77 -21.45
CA ILE A 38 2.24 0.60 -20.92
C ILE A 38 2.04 1.64 -22.03
N SER A 39 2.68 1.42 -23.18
CA SER A 39 2.52 2.32 -24.34
C SER A 39 1.09 2.30 -24.89
N LYS A 40 0.45 1.12 -24.97
CA LYS A 40 -0.96 0.99 -25.40
C LYS A 40 -1.96 1.61 -24.43
N LEU A 41 -1.65 1.59 -23.13
CA LEU A 41 -2.43 2.25 -22.09
C LEU A 41 -2.24 3.78 -22.08
N GLY A 42 -1.36 4.31 -22.94
CA GLY A 42 -1.06 5.75 -23.00
C GLY A 42 -0.18 6.26 -21.86
N LEU A 43 0.40 5.36 -21.06
CA LEU A 43 1.22 5.70 -19.90
C LEU A 43 2.68 5.97 -20.26
N GLY A 44 3.12 5.55 -21.45
CA GLY A 44 4.48 5.75 -21.94
C GLY A 44 4.52 6.60 -23.21
N SER A 45 5.51 7.48 -23.33
CA SER A 45 5.69 8.38 -24.48
C SER A 45 6.98 8.09 -25.27
N ILE A 46 7.02 8.50 -26.54
CA ILE A 46 8.19 8.36 -27.42
C ILE A 46 9.35 9.23 -26.91
N GLU A 47 9.06 10.39 -26.34
CA GLU A 47 10.02 11.30 -25.73
C GLU A 47 10.68 10.63 -24.52
N LEU A 48 9.88 9.92 -23.72
CA LEU A 48 10.35 9.20 -22.54
C LEU A 48 11.23 8.00 -22.93
N TRP A 49 10.85 7.26 -23.98
CA TRP A 49 11.70 6.22 -24.58
C TRP A 49 13.06 6.74 -25.06
N LYS A 50 13.06 7.87 -25.77
CA LYS A 50 14.29 8.52 -26.26
C LYS A 50 15.16 9.02 -25.11
N ARG A 51 14.55 9.59 -24.07
CA ARG A 51 15.26 10.08 -22.88
C ARG A 51 16.08 8.99 -22.18
N HIS A 52 15.56 7.77 -22.14
CA HIS A 52 16.26 6.63 -21.54
C HIS A 52 17.12 5.84 -22.53
N ASN A 53 17.40 6.37 -23.72
CA ASN A 53 18.23 5.74 -24.75
C ASN A 53 17.81 4.30 -25.09
N GLY A 54 16.50 4.03 -25.07
CA GLY A 54 15.95 2.69 -25.32
C GLY A 54 16.18 1.67 -24.20
N ASN A 55 16.52 2.11 -22.98
CA ASN A 55 16.55 1.24 -21.82
C ASN A 55 15.12 0.91 -21.37
N LEU A 56 14.77 -0.38 -21.50
CA LEU A 56 13.42 -0.90 -21.26
C LEU A 56 12.98 -0.76 -19.80
N SER A 57 13.83 -1.14 -18.86
CA SER A 57 13.51 -1.09 -17.42
C SER A 57 13.32 0.34 -16.94
N LEU A 58 14.18 1.27 -17.39
CA LEU A 58 14.06 2.70 -17.05
C LEU A 58 12.82 3.34 -17.69
N PHE A 59 12.47 2.95 -18.91
CA PHE A 59 11.24 3.39 -19.56
C PHE A 59 9.99 2.95 -18.78
N ILE A 60 9.92 1.67 -18.41
CA ILE A 60 8.81 1.11 -17.63
C ILE A 60 8.70 1.83 -16.29
N LYS A 61 9.80 1.90 -15.53
CA LYS A 61 9.87 2.56 -14.22
C LYS A 61 9.41 4.02 -14.30
N SER A 62 9.94 4.77 -15.26
CA SER A 62 9.66 6.20 -15.37
C SER A 62 8.25 6.48 -15.89
N SER A 63 7.69 5.62 -16.76
CA SER A 63 6.30 5.73 -17.21
C SER A 63 5.32 5.53 -16.06
N ILE A 64 5.56 4.50 -15.23
CA ILE A 64 4.74 4.22 -14.04
C ILE A 64 4.87 5.36 -13.03
N ASN A 65 6.09 5.82 -12.72
CA ASN A 65 6.31 6.91 -11.79
C ASN A 65 5.65 8.22 -12.24
N GLN A 66 5.66 8.52 -13.55
CA GLN A 66 4.97 9.70 -14.07
C GLN A 66 3.46 9.57 -13.91
N TRP A 67 2.89 8.42 -14.29
CA TRP A 67 1.46 8.17 -14.13
C TRP A 67 1.00 8.29 -12.66
N LEU A 68 1.80 7.78 -11.73
CA LEU A 68 1.52 7.90 -10.31
C LEU A 68 1.60 9.35 -9.82
N ALA A 69 2.57 10.12 -10.33
CA ALA A 69 2.67 11.53 -10.00
C ALA A 69 1.43 12.29 -10.47
N GLU A 70 0.87 11.93 -11.63
CA GLU A 70 -0.41 12.46 -12.14
C GLU A 70 -1.61 12.05 -11.28
N LEU A 71 -1.56 10.88 -10.64
CA LEU A 71 -2.56 10.42 -9.66
C LEU A 71 -2.40 11.05 -8.27
N GLY A 72 -1.36 11.88 -8.06
CA GLY A 72 -1.12 12.57 -6.79
C GLY A 72 -0.10 11.88 -5.87
N SER A 73 0.69 10.91 -6.34
CA SER A 73 1.75 10.31 -5.51
C SER A 73 2.78 11.33 -5.03
N SER A 74 2.95 12.42 -5.79
CA SER A 74 3.82 13.54 -5.40
C SER A 74 3.36 14.25 -4.13
N GLU A 75 2.06 14.22 -3.83
CA GLU A 75 1.48 14.76 -2.58
C GLU A 75 1.77 13.84 -1.39
N LEU A 76 2.10 12.58 -1.65
CA LEU A 76 2.38 11.56 -0.64
C LEU A 76 3.87 11.44 -0.30
N ASN A 77 4.78 12.02 -1.10
CA ASN A 77 6.24 11.84 -1.04
C ASN A 77 6.95 12.21 0.29
N ASN A 78 6.24 12.73 1.30
CA ASN A 78 6.77 12.99 2.64
C ASN A 78 5.89 12.41 3.77
N ILE A 79 4.84 11.68 3.40
CA ILE A 79 3.87 11.05 4.31
C ILE A 79 4.00 9.53 4.21
N VAL A 80 4.20 9.03 2.98
CA VAL A 80 4.37 7.62 2.68
C VAL A 80 5.43 7.51 1.59
N THR A 81 6.50 6.74 1.83
CA THR A 81 7.37 6.31 0.73
C THR A 81 6.55 5.35 -0.12
N ILE A 82 6.42 5.60 -1.43
CA ILE A 82 5.72 4.66 -2.30
C ILE A 82 6.71 4.15 -3.32
N ASP A 83 7.32 3.01 -3.00
CA ASP A 83 8.26 2.34 -3.87
C ASP A 83 7.57 1.30 -4.74
N PHE A 84 7.65 1.49 -6.05
CA PHE A 84 7.11 0.56 -7.03
C PHE A 84 8.22 -0.37 -7.50
N ALA A 85 8.12 -1.64 -7.11
CA ALA A 85 8.89 -2.72 -7.67
C ALA A 85 7.99 -3.55 -8.59
N ILE A 86 8.47 -3.81 -9.82
CA ILE A 86 7.88 -4.83 -10.69
C ILE A 86 8.65 -6.10 -10.44
N VAL A 87 7.98 -7.05 -9.82
CA VAL A 87 8.54 -8.38 -9.54
C VAL A 87 7.71 -9.43 -10.27
N ASP A 88 8.39 -10.42 -10.84
CA ASP A 88 7.78 -11.61 -11.43
C ASP A 88 7.53 -12.69 -10.36
N GLU A 89 8.26 -12.65 -9.26
CA GLU A 89 8.12 -13.51 -8.09
C GLU A 89 8.10 -12.69 -6.80
N LEU A 90 7.21 -13.04 -5.87
CA LEU A 90 7.13 -12.52 -4.50
C LEU A 90 7.11 -13.74 -3.59
N GLN A 91 7.99 -13.83 -2.61
CA GLN A 91 8.02 -15.00 -1.72
C GLN A 91 6.70 -15.09 -0.91
N GLY A 92 6.22 -16.31 -0.65
CA GLY A 92 5.06 -16.54 0.24
C GLY A 92 3.65 -16.51 -0.38
N LEU A 93 3.50 -16.30 -1.69
CA LEU A 93 2.19 -16.33 -2.36
C LEU A 93 2.10 -17.51 -3.36
N GLU A 94 1.47 -18.60 -2.95
CA GLU A 94 1.39 -19.86 -3.73
C GLU A 94 0.43 -19.80 -4.95
N LEU A 95 -0.42 -18.77 -5.07
CA LEU A 95 -1.51 -18.72 -6.06
C LEU A 95 -1.17 -17.95 -7.35
N LYS A 96 0.05 -18.07 -7.88
CA LYS A 96 0.51 -17.21 -8.97
C LYS A 96 0.38 -17.84 -10.34
N LYS A 97 -0.09 -17.04 -11.31
CA LYS A 97 0.06 -17.36 -12.73
C LYS A 97 1.30 -16.64 -13.27
N LYS A 98 2.01 -17.31 -14.17
CA LYS A 98 3.12 -16.70 -14.90
C LYS A 98 2.63 -15.46 -15.65
N GLY A 99 3.23 -14.30 -15.36
CA GLY A 99 2.89 -13.01 -15.98
C GLY A 99 2.01 -12.09 -15.11
N ASP A 100 1.63 -12.51 -13.91
CA ASP A 100 1.02 -11.60 -12.92
C ASP A 100 2.06 -10.56 -12.47
N LEU A 101 1.63 -9.30 -12.39
CA LEU A 101 2.48 -8.15 -12.09
C LEU A 101 2.08 -7.62 -10.71
N PHE A 102 3.04 -7.55 -9.79
CA PHE A 102 2.78 -7.11 -8.43
C PHE A 102 3.20 -5.65 -8.24
N ILE A 103 2.46 -4.96 -7.39
CA ILE A 103 2.81 -3.65 -6.87
C ILE A 103 3.07 -3.84 -5.39
N LEU A 104 4.30 -3.54 -4.96
CA LEU A 104 4.61 -3.39 -3.54
C LEU A 104 4.30 -1.93 -3.16
N LEU A 105 3.75 -1.73 -1.97
CA LEU A 105 3.60 -0.43 -1.34
C LEU A 105 4.29 -0.54 0.01
N GLU A 106 5.48 0.02 0.14
CA GLU A 106 6.29 -0.06 1.36
C GLU A 106 6.18 1.25 2.14
N THR A 107 5.48 1.24 3.28
CA THR A 107 5.44 2.39 4.17
C THR A 107 6.68 2.41 5.08
N SER A 108 7.09 3.58 5.58
CA SER A 108 8.26 3.71 6.47
C SER A 108 8.17 2.85 7.73
N ASP A 109 6.95 2.62 8.21
CA ASP A 109 6.67 1.86 9.43
C ASP A 109 6.21 0.43 9.14
N GLY A 110 6.37 -0.05 7.89
CA GLY A 110 5.93 -1.37 7.43
C GLY A 110 4.40 -1.54 7.33
N CYS A 111 3.62 -0.67 7.95
CA CYS A 111 2.17 -0.61 7.84
C CYS A 111 1.66 0.83 7.62
N GLY A 112 0.44 0.97 7.11
CA GLY A 112 -0.23 2.26 6.94
C GLY A 112 -1.40 2.41 7.90
N PHE A 113 -1.53 3.57 8.53
CA PHE A 113 -2.61 3.84 9.50
C PHE A 113 -3.65 4.79 8.93
N LEU A 114 -4.92 4.56 9.27
CA LEU A 114 -6.03 5.43 8.90
C LEU A 114 -6.77 5.95 10.14
N CYS A 115 -6.49 7.18 10.53
CA CYS A 115 -7.11 7.83 11.68
C CYS A 115 -8.41 8.55 11.28
N ILE A 116 -9.54 7.82 11.27
CA ILE A 116 -10.85 8.35 10.83
C ILE A 116 -11.89 8.56 11.93
N GLY A 117 -11.54 8.36 13.21
CA GLY A 117 -12.50 8.45 14.33
C GLY A 117 -13.36 9.74 14.32
N ALA A 118 -12.70 10.91 14.21
CA ALA A 118 -13.40 12.19 14.17
C ALA A 118 -14.30 12.36 12.93
N LEU A 119 -13.90 11.83 11.77
CA LEU A 119 -14.72 11.85 10.56
C LEU A 119 -15.97 10.97 10.74
N LEU A 120 -15.80 9.79 11.34
CA LEU A 120 -16.91 8.88 11.61
C LEU A 120 -17.96 9.53 12.52
N GLU A 121 -17.53 10.22 13.59
CA GLU A 121 -18.44 10.95 14.46
C GLU A 121 -19.17 12.09 13.73
N GLN A 122 -18.47 12.84 12.89
CA GLN A 122 -19.10 13.90 12.10
C GLN A 122 -20.14 13.37 11.11
N LEU A 123 -19.85 12.23 10.47
CA LEU A 123 -20.79 11.56 9.57
C LEU A 123 -22.02 11.07 10.33
N GLU A 124 -21.82 10.43 11.48
CA GLU A 124 -22.90 9.92 12.32
C GLU A 124 -23.79 11.04 12.87
N ASN A 125 -23.19 12.16 13.29
CA ASN A 125 -23.92 13.35 13.75
C ASN A 125 -24.72 14.02 12.62
N ALA A 126 -24.28 13.88 11.37
CA ALA A 126 -24.99 14.45 10.22
C ALA A 126 -26.20 13.61 9.82
N HIS A 127 -26.10 12.28 9.93
CA HIS A 127 -27.22 11.37 9.74
C HIS A 127 -26.95 10.07 10.49
N ALA A 128 -27.92 9.63 11.30
CA ALA A 128 -27.81 8.38 12.05
C ALA A 128 -27.50 7.19 11.12
N GLY A 129 -26.51 6.39 11.48
CA GLY A 129 -25.99 5.25 10.73
C GLY A 129 -25.05 5.60 9.57
N LEU A 130 -24.83 6.89 9.24
CA LEU A 130 -23.96 7.27 8.12
C LEU A 130 -22.48 7.03 8.43
N GLY A 131 -22.04 7.30 9.66
CA GLY A 131 -20.67 7.01 10.10
C GLY A 131 -20.43 5.49 10.08
N ARG A 132 -21.38 4.72 10.60
CA ARG A 132 -21.33 3.25 10.54
C ARG A 132 -21.30 2.73 9.10
N ALA A 133 -22.16 3.23 8.22
CA ALA A 133 -22.22 2.80 6.81
C ALA A 133 -20.93 3.11 6.06
N PHE A 134 -20.37 4.30 6.28
CA PHE A 134 -19.07 4.70 5.71
C PHE A 134 -17.96 3.73 6.14
N TYR A 135 -17.86 3.46 7.45
CA TYR A 135 -16.87 2.55 8.00
C TYR A 135 -16.96 1.14 7.41
N ILE A 136 -18.17 0.58 7.33
CA ILE A 136 -18.42 -0.76 6.76
C ILE A 136 -17.96 -0.83 5.30
N VAL A 137 -18.37 0.14 4.47
CA VAL A 137 -18.04 0.11 3.04
C VAL A 137 -16.55 0.34 2.82
N LEU A 138 -15.94 1.26 3.55
CA LEU A 138 -14.50 1.54 3.48
C LEU A 138 -13.69 0.29 3.80
N LEU A 139 -13.88 -0.31 4.99
CA LEU A 139 -13.09 -1.47 5.40
C LEU A 139 -13.38 -2.71 4.55
N SER A 140 -14.64 -2.95 4.19
CA SER A 140 -14.97 -4.07 3.30
C SER A 140 -14.31 -3.93 1.94
N THR A 141 -14.19 -2.68 1.45
CA THR A 141 -13.52 -2.41 0.18
C THR A 141 -12.02 -2.58 0.34
N MET A 142 -11.39 -1.91 1.32
CA MET A 142 -9.95 -1.98 1.56
C MET A 142 -9.47 -3.42 1.79
N ASN A 143 -10.18 -4.22 2.57
CA ASN A 143 -9.88 -5.65 2.78
C ASN A 143 -9.87 -6.48 1.50
N GLY A 144 -10.52 -6.01 0.42
CA GLY A 144 -10.46 -6.63 -0.90
C GLY A 144 -9.14 -6.36 -1.65
N TRP A 145 -8.41 -5.31 -1.28
CA TRP A 145 -7.19 -4.84 -1.96
C TRP A 145 -5.92 -5.12 -1.16
N LEU A 146 -5.98 -4.92 0.14
CA LEU A 146 -4.88 -5.02 1.08
C LEU A 146 -5.39 -5.66 2.37
N ASP A 147 -4.50 -6.29 3.13
CA ASP A 147 -4.86 -6.80 4.46
C ASP A 147 -4.99 -5.61 5.40
N VAL A 148 -6.22 -5.35 5.86
CA VAL A 148 -6.48 -4.26 6.80
C VAL A 148 -6.55 -4.83 8.20
N TYR A 149 -5.63 -4.38 9.04
CA TYR A 149 -5.69 -4.58 10.48
C TYR A 149 -6.81 -3.71 11.04
N ASP A 150 -7.98 -4.32 11.20
CA ASP A 150 -9.11 -3.70 11.89
C ASP A 150 -8.96 -3.82 13.41
N GLN A 151 -9.97 -3.38 14.14
CA GLN A 151 -9.97 -3.42 15.59
C GLN A 151 -9.98 -4.83 16.17
N ASN A 152 -10.66 -5.76 15.53
CA ASN A 152 -10.70 -7.14 16.03
C ASN A 152 -9.29 -7.72 16.01
N ASN A 153 -8.53 -7.35 14.97
CA ASN A 153 -7.11 -7.64 14.94
C ASN A 153 -6.37 -6.91 16.07
N ALA A 154 -6.60 -5.60 16.28
CA ALA A 154 -5.93 -4.85 17.35
C ALA A 154 -6.17 -5.43 18.76
N VAL A 155 -7.41 -5.83 19.09
CA VAL A 155 -7.76 -6.51 20.34
C VAL A 155 -7.04 -7.85 20.44
N TYR A 156 -7.11 -8.66 19.38
CA TYR A 156 -6.42 -9.94 19.34
C TYR A 156 -4.90 -9.80 19.53
N PHE A 157 -4.27 -8.83 18.87
CA PHE A 157 -2.84 -8.56 19.02
C PHE A 157 -2.49 -8.08 20.41
N PHE A 158 -3.33 -7.22 21.00
CA PHE A 158 -3.16 -6.76 22.37
C PHE A 158 -3.23 -7.93 23.37
N ASP A 159 -4.27 -8.77 23.28
CA ASP A 159 -4.45 -9.93 24.15
C ASP A 159 -3.24 -10.89 24.05
N ARG A 160 -2.77 -11.17 22.82
CA ARG A 160 -1.60 -12.02 22.59
C ARG A 160 -0.30 -11.42 23.12
N TRP A 161 -0.10 -10.11 22.97
CA TRP A 161 1.06 -9.42 23.54
C TRP A 161 1.04 -9.47 25.07
N GLN A 162 -0.13 -9.25 25.66
CA GLN A 162 -0.31 -9.37 27.10
C GLN A 162 0.02 -10.79 27.57
N GLU A 163 -0.53 -11.83 26.92
CA GLU A 163 -0.21 -13.24 27.21
C GLU A 163 1.29 -13.53 27.11
N SER A 164 1.96 -13.03 26.07
CA SER A 164 3.40 -13.23 25.87
C SER A 164 4.22 -12.61 27.00
N ILE A 165 3.92 -11.36 27.37
CA ILE A 165 4.61 -10.69 28.47
C ILE A 165 4.32 -11.43 29.78
N GLU A 166 3.08 -11.82 30.04
CA GLU A 166 2.71 -12.60 31.23
C GLU A 166 3.42 -13.96 31.31
N MET A 167 3.73 -14.59 30.19
CA MET A 167 4.53 -15.82 30.14
C MET A 167 6.02 -15.59 30.40
N ASP A 168 6.56 -14.45 29.96
CA ASP A 168 7.97 -14.08 30.17
C ASP A 168 8.23 -13.55 31.60
N LEU A 169 7.18 -13.11 32.30
CA LEU A 169 7.28 -12.70 33.69
C LEU A 169 7.60 -13.89 34.59
N ASP A 170 8.74 -13.80 35.27
CA ASP A 170 9.16 -14.80 36.24
C ASP A 170 8.18 -14.81 37.43
N VAL A 171 7.50 -15.94 37.64
CA VAL A 171 6.53 -16.14 38.73
C VAL A 171 7.17 -15.89 40.10
N GLU A 172 8.48 -16.09 40.25
CA GLU A 172 9.21 -15.85 41.50
C GLU A 172 9.45 -14.35 41.78
N SER A 173 9.45 -13.51 40.74
CA SER A 173 9.66 -12.06 40.88
C SER A 173 8.45 -11.33 41.46
N GLY A 174 7.25 -11.91 41.34
CA GLY A 174 5.98 -11.28 41.72
C GLY A 174 5.63 -10.03 40.90
N GLN A 175 6.38 -9.74 39.82
CA GLN A 175 6.13 -8.61 38.94
C GLN A 175 4.83 -8.86 38.14
N THR A 176 3.93 -7.89 38.16
CA THR A 176 2.68 -7.94 37.39
C THR A 176 2.87 -7.33 36.00
N PHE A 177 2.02 -7.70 35.02
CA PHE A 177 1.99 -7.09 33.69
C PHE A 177 1.99 -5.55 33.74
N VAL A 178 1.18 -4.96 34.63
CA VAL A 178 1.08 -3.51 34.80
C VAL A 178 2.40 -2.90 35.29
N GLN A 179 3.10 -3.56 36.20
CA GLN A 179 4.41 -3.10 36.68
C GLN A 179 5.46 -3.22 35.59
N TYR A 180 5.50 -4.34 34.86
CA TYR A 180 6.39 -4.51 33.72
C TYR A 180 6.19 -3.43 32.66
N CYS A 181 4.95 -3.11 32.33
CA CYS A 181 4.64 -2.04 31.38
C CYS A 181 5.11 -0.68 31.91
N ALA A 182 4.90 -0.38 33.19
CA ALA A 182 5.35 0.86 33.80
C ALA A 182 6.88 0.98 33.83
N ASP A 183 7.59 -0.10 34.15
CA ASP A 183 9.05 -0.15 34.25
C ASP A 183 9.73 -0.02 32.88
N ASN A 184 9.09 -0.50 31.82
CA ASN A 184 9.59 -0.44 30.43
C ASN A 184 8.98 0.72 29.62
N GLU A 185 8.23 1.62 30.26
CA GLU A 185 7.55 2.75 29.61
C GLU A 185 6.62 2.32 28.45
N ILE A 186 6.07 1.10 28.52
CA ILE A 186 5.14 0.57 27.53
C ILE A 186 3.73 1.09 27.85
N ASN A 187 3.17 1.88 26.93
CA ASN A 187 1.83 2.42 27.06
C ASN A 187 0.90 1.84 26.00
N PHE A 188 -0.04 1.01 26.44
CA PHE A 188 -1.06 0.47 25.55
C PHE A 188 -2.26 1.42 25.48
N PRO A 189 -2.73 1.76 24.27
CA PRO A 189 -3.95 2.55 24.13
C PRO A 189 -5.15 1.75 24.64
N ASN A 190 -6.12 2.42 25.26
CA ASN A 190 -7.40 1.79 25.56
C ASN A 190 -8.14 1.52 24.25
N VAL A 191 -8.01 0.28 23.77
CA VAL A 191 -8.52 -0.20 22.49
C VAL A 191 -10.04 0.00 22.41
N GLU A 192 -10.78 -0.26 23.49
CA GLU A 192 -12.24 -0.07 23.51
C GLU A 192 -12.65 1.41 23.43
N GLU A 193 -11.99 2.27 24.21
CA GLU A 193 -12.31 3.70 24.25
C GLU A 193 -11.87 4.46 22.99
N ALA A 194 -10.89 3.94 22.26
CA ALA A 194 -10.40 4.54 21.01
C ALA A 194 -11.45 4.57 19.89
N GLN A 195 -12.55 3.81 20.03
CA GLN A 195 -13.56 3.67 18.99
C GLN A 195 -14.84 4.44 19.25
N PRO A 196 -15.42 5.07 18.20
CA PRO A 196 -16.79 5.54 18.26
C PRO A 196 -17.76 4.38 18.52
N HIS A 197 -18.69 4.57 19.46
CA HIS A 197 -19.59 3.51 19.94
C HIS A 197 -20.38 2.79 18.82
N PHE A 198 -20.76 3.48 17.75
CA PHE A 198 -21.57 2.94 16.65
C PHE A 198 -20.81 1.99 15.71
N VAL A 199 -19.47 1.87 15.84
CA VAL A 199 -18.65 0.91 15.06
C VAL A 199 -18.07 -0.26 15.87
N ARG A 200 -18.16 -0.24 17.20
CA ARG A 200 -17.54 -1.27 18.07
C ARG A 200 -18.02 -2.70 17.76
N ASP A 201 -19.33 -2.86 17.55
CA ASP A 201 -19.96 -4.17 17.35
C ASP A 201 -20.21 -4.52 15.86
N VAL A 202 -19.36 -4.02 14.96
CA VAL A 202 -19.51 -4.30 13.52
C VAL A 202 -19.06 -5.74 13.23
N ASN A 203 -20.02 -6.62 12.99
CA ASN A 203 -19.73 -7.97 12.49
C ASN A 203 -19.62 -7.95 10.96
N PHE A 204 -18.40 -7.84 10.43
CA PHE A 204 -18.17 -7.74 8.98
C PHE A 204 -18.73 -8.92 8.17
N ARG A 205 -18.81 -10.13 8.72
CA ARG A 205 -19.44 -11.27 8.02
C ARG A 205 -20.93 -11.04 7.79
N LYS A 206 -21.64 -10.55 8.82
CA LYS A 206 -23.07 -10.19 8.70
C LYS A 206 -23.25 -8.97 7.82
N GLU A 207 -22.44 -7.94 8.02
CA GLU A 207 -22.54 -6.68 7.27
C GLU A 207 -22.18 -6.85 5.80
N ALA A 208 -21.28 -7.77 5.43
CA ALA A 208 -20.98 -8.08 4.04
C ALA A 208 -22.23 -8.54 3.26
N THR A 209 -23.12 -9.32 3.89
CA THR A 209 -24.39 -9.74 3.25
C THR A 209 -25.37 -8.57 3.02
N ARG A 210 -25.21 -7.49 3.79
CA ARG A 210 -26.09 -6.31 3.78
C ARG A 210 -25.38 -5.05 3.32
N ILE A 211 -24.19 -5.17 2.72
CA ILE A 211 -23.35 -4.04 2.34
C ILE A 211 -24.05 -3.08 1.36
N HIS A 212 -24.97 -3.60 0.55
CA HIS A 212 -25.79 -2.81 -0.36
C HIS A 212 -26.61 -1.74 0.38
N LEU A 213 -27.09 -2.02 1.60
CA LEU A 213 -27.82 -1.03 2.42
C LEU A 213 -26.92 0.13 2.82
N SER A 214 -25.69 -0.16 3.23
CA SER A 214 -24.68 0.86 3.56
C SER A 214 -24.30 1.67 2.33
N VAL A 215 -24.12 1.02 1.18
CA VAL A 215 -23.84 1.69 -0.11
C VAL A 215 -25.00 2.59 -0.52
N ASP A 216 -26.25 2.13 -0.39
CA ASP A 216 -27.43 2.92 -0.74
C ASP A 216 -27.58 4.14 0.16
N LEU A 217 -27.26 4.00 1.44
CA LEU A 217 -27.21 5.14 2.37
C LEU A 217 -26.15 6.15 1.94
N LEU A 218 -24.92 5.70 1.66
CA LEU A 218 -23.85 6.57 1.18
C LEU A 218 -24.23 7.29 -0.12
N LYS A 219 -24.85 6.58 -1.08
CA LYS A 219 -25.32 7.16 -2.34
C LYS A 219 -26.33 8.28 -2.15
N LYS A 220 -27.24 8.17 -1.17
CA LYS A 220 -28.18 9.25 -0.84
C LYS A 220 -27.48 10.53 -0.34
N HIS A 221 -26.31 10.38 0.27
CA HIS A 221 -25.51 11.49 0.79
C HIS A 221 -24.34 11.90 -0.13
N ARG A 222 -24.28 11.36 -1.36
CA ARG A 222 -23.23 11.62 -2.35
C ARG A 222 -23.08 13.10 -2.74
N SER A 223 -24.15 13.87 -2.68
CA SER A 223 -24.13 15.32 -2.98
C SER A 223 -24.14 16.20 -1.72
N GLY A 224 -23.94 15.61 -0.54
CA GLY A 224 -23.99 16.31 0.74
C GLY A 224 -22.66 16.94 1.16
N LYS A 225 -22.62 17.45 2.39
CA LYS A 225 -21.43 18.08 3.00
C LYS A 225 -20.18 17.18 2.99
N PHE A 226 -20.37 15.86 3.05
CA PHE A 226 -19.29 14.87 3.11
C PHE A 226 -19.04 14.17 1.77
N ALA A 227 -19.54 14.72 0.66
CA ALA A 227 -19.35 14.17 -0.68
C ALA A 227 -17.88 13.83 -0.98
N ASN A 228 -16.95 14.70 -0.59
CA ASN A 228 -15.52 14.53 -0.83
C ASN A 228 -14.92 13.28 -0.16
N PHE A 229 -15.55 12.75 0.89
CA PHE A 229 -15.15 11.51 1.54
C PHE A 229 -15.94 10.30 1.02
N ILE A 230 -17.24 10.48 0.82
CA ILE A 230 -18.15 9.41 0.38
C ILE A 230 -17.83 8.97 -1.04
N GLU A 231 -17.54 9.92 -1.93
CA GLU A 231 -17.33 9.67 -3.35
C GLU A 231 -16.13 8.75 -3.62
N PRO A 232 -14.93 9.00 -3.04
CA PRO A 232 -13.81 8.07 -3.15
C PRO A 232 -14.14 6.65 -2.70
N VAL A 233 -14.84 6.50 -1.57
CA VAL A 233 -15.18 5.17 -1.03
C VAL A 233 -16.13 4.42 -1.96
N LEU A 234 -17.12 5.10 -2.54
CA LEU A 234 -18.00 4.52 -3.54
C LEU A 234 -17.24 4.16 -4.82
N ALA A 235 -16.36 5.03 -5.30
CA ALA A 235 -15.53 4.77 -6.47
C ALA A 235 -14.63 3.53 -6.25
N MET A 236 -13.96 3.43 -5.11
CA MET A 236 -13.15 2.26 -4.75
C MET A 236 -13.98 0.97 -4.75
N LYS A 237 -15.23 1.02 -4.27
CA LYS A 237 -16.12 -0.14 -4.19
C LYS A 237 -16.54 -0.68 -5.57
N GLU A 238 -16.55 0.17 -6.59
CA GLU A 238 -16.89 -0.20 -7.97
C GLU A 238 -15.72 -0.89 -8.70
N ILE A 239 -14.49 -0.74 -8.20
CA ILE A 239 -13.32 -1.38 -8.79
C ILE A 239 -13.35 -2.88 -8.45
N ARG A 240 -13.26 -3.72 -9.49
CA ARG A 240 -13.31 -5.18 -9.36
C ARG A 240 -12.01 -5.70 -8.72
N TYR A 241 -12.12 -6.34 -7.56
CA TYR A 241 -10.99 -6.94 -6.85
C TYR A 241 -10.64 -8.34 -7.39
N LEU A 242 -9.34 -8.62 -7.47
CA LEU A 242 -8.79 -9.93 -7.87
C LEU A 242 -8.62 -10.89 -6.69
N LYS A 243 -8.62 -10.40 -5.44
CA LYS A 243 -8.49 -11.23 -4.25
C LYS A 243 -9.75 -12.12 -4.14
N ARG A 244 -9.60 -13.42 -4.44
CA ARG A 244 -10.44 -14.42 -3.79
C ARG A 244 -10.06 -14.31 -2.33
N VAL A 245 -10.94 -13.70 -1.53
CA VAL A 245 -10.83 -13.70 -0.07
C VAL A 245 -10.42 -15.11 0.35
N PRO A 246 -9.20 -15.33 0.87
CA PRO A 246 -8.97 -16.52 1.66
C PRO A 246 -9.92 -16.33 2.83
N ALA A 247 -10.98 -17.15 2.87
CA ALA A 247 -11.77 -17.27 4.07
C ALA A 247 -10.78 -17.75 5.12
N ASN A 248 -10.36 -16.85 6.00
CA ASN A 248 -9.37 -17.08 7.04
C ASN A 248 -7.93 -17.18 6.47
N LEU A 249 -7.14 -16.12 6.58
CA LEU A 249 -5.88 -16.37 7.26
C LEU A 249 -6.27 -16.56 8.72
N ASP A 250 -6.17 -17.79 9.20
CA ASP A 250 -6.01 -18.02 10.63
C ASP A 250 -4.88 -17.10 11.09
N ILE A 251 -5.22 -16.10 11.88
CA ILE A 251 -4.28 -15.11 12.43
C ILE A 251 -3.19 -15.84 13.23
N ASP A 252 -3.47 -17.07 13.68
CA ASP A 252 -2.53 -18.00 14.30
C ASP A 252 -1.30 -18.35 13.43
N TYR A 253 -1.37 -18.28 12.09
CA TYR A 253 -0.24 -18.58 11.21
C TYR A 253 0.50 -17.35 10.67
N ALA A 254 0.03 -16.13 10.97
CA ALA A 254 0.65 -14.89 10.49
C ALA A 254 1.84 -14.41 11.35
N TRP A 255 2.18 -15.16 12.40
CA TRP A 255 3.29 -14.89 13.33
C TRP A 255 4.68 -15.28 12.79
N ASP A 256 4.77 -15.96 11.64
CA ASP A 256 6.08 -16.29 11.04
C ASP A 256 6.71 -15.03 10.43
N ASP A 257 7.58 -14.37 11.22
CA ASP A 257 8.65 -13.40 10.91
C ASP A 257 8.36 -12.21 9.95
N ASN A 258 7.17 -12.11 9.38
CA ASN A 258 6.84 -11.21 8.27
C ASN A 258 5.67 -10.26 8.54
N CYS A 259 5.05 -10.30 9.74
CA CYS A 259 4.12 -9.24 10.13
C CYS A 259 4.92 -8.05 10.69
N PRO A 260 4.91 -6.88 10.02
CA PRO A 260 5.50 -5.69 10.61
C PRO A 260 4.70 -5.34 11.85
N LEU A 261 5.33 -5.47 13.02
CA LEU A 261 4.82 -4.89 14.24
C LEU A 261 4.82 -3.36 14.07
N PRO A 262 3.78 -2.66 14.56
CA PRO A 262 3.86 -1.21 14.72
C PRO A 262 5.08 -0.87 15.58
N ASN A 263 6.02 -0.11 15.03
CA ASN A 263 7.11 0.49 15.81
C ASN A 263 6.57 1.66 16.65
#